data_AF-A0A937DWU2-F1
#
_entry.id   AF-A0A937DWU2-F1
#
_cell.length_a   1.000
_cell.length_b   1.000
_cell.length_c   1.000
_cell.angle_alpha   90.00
_cell.angle_beta   90.00
_cell.angle_gamma   90.00
#
_symmetry.space_group_name_H-M   'P 1'
#
loop_
_entity.id
_entity.type
_entity.pdbx_description
1 polymer ?
#
loop_
_entity_poly.entity_id
_entity_poly.type
_entity_poly.pdbx_seq_one_letter_code
_entity_poly.pdbx_strand_id
1 'polypeptide(L)'
;MKIIRTKPVLMAALGSCEKAWSAEGMQGLLREVQVRLLEVRVKFPLLEFAARHLARLLPAEEHLPFCKGIAAQGTEGGNVLIGILLQEGLEKRYTGSLQQAAVFIAQGNAWYVCDIIGERVWGVALLRYPEKTLPALQELSRHPSELVARSLGAGIHYAVKKGLPATEVRTVFKLLLSLRGSKNQQVKQGIGWAAKTCARFHPEIITHFRKELEAAETPAWFRKKIQIGLERNSYATREKSTIDTE
;
A
#
# COMPACT_ATOMS: atom_id res chain seq x y z
N MET A 1 1.73 25.16 12.50
CA MET A 1 1.23 24.34 11.37
C MET A 1 -0.28 24.15 11.50
N LYS A 2 -1.06 24.56 10.49
CA LYS A 2 -2.53 24.42 10.48
C LYS A 2 -2.92 22.94 10.42
N ILE A 3 -4.03 22.55 11.05
CA ILE A 3 -4.50 21.15 11.11
C ILE A 3 -5.94 21.06 10.59
N ILE A 4 -6.20 20.18 9.62
CA ILE A 4 -7.56 19.84 9.18
C ILE A 4 -8.03 18.62 9.96
N ARG A 5 -9.04 18.80 10.81
CA ARG A 5 -9.58 17.74 11.69
C ARG A 5 -10.94 17.21 11.27
N THR A 6 -11.69 17.95 10.46
CA THR A 6 -13.09 17.66 10.16
C THR A 6 -13.36 17.72 8.66
N LYS A 7 -14.39 16.98 8.24
CA LYS A 7 -14.84 16.94 6.84
C LYS A 7 -15.30 18.32 6.32
N PRO A 8 -16.04 19.16 7.06
CA PRO A 8 -16.43 20.48 6.57
C PRO A 8 -15.25 21.39 6.22
N VAL A 9 -14.20 21.41 7.06
CA VAL A 9 -12.99 22.20 6.79
C VAL A 9 -12.26 21.67 5.54
N LEU A 10 -12.21 20.34 5.39
CA LEU A 10 -11.67 19.71 4.19
C LEU A 10 -12.47 20.07 2.93
N MET A 11 -13.81 20.06 3.00
CA MET A 11 -14.66 20.42 1.87
C MET A 11 -14.46 21.88 1.44
N ALA A 12 -14.26 22.81 2.38
CA ALA A 12 -13.93 24.19 2.04
C ALA A 12 -12.57 24.31 1.32
N ALA A 13 -11.58 23.50 1.71
CA ALA A 13 -10.29 23.42 1.01
C ALA A 13 -10.45 22.85 -0.40
N LEU A 14 -11.22 21.76 -0.56
CA LEU A 14 -11.54 21.15 -1.85
C LEU A 14 -12.30 22.11 -2.77
N GLY A 15 -13.26 22.87 -2.24
CA GLY A 15 -13.97 23.90 -3.02
C GLY A 15 -13.05 25.02 -3.53
N SER A 16 -11.93 25.29 -2.84
CA SER A 16 -10.90 26.21 -3.37
C SER A 16 -10.09 25.56 -4.49
N CYS A 17 -9.77 24.27 -4.35
CA CYS A 17 -9.08 23.48 -5.39
C CYS A 17 -9.93 23.39 -6.67
N GLU A 18 -11.24 23.16 -6.55
CA GLU A 18 -12.19 23.14 -7.68
C GLU A 18 -12.22 24.47 -8.42
N LYS A 19 -12.32 25.59 -7.68
CA LYS A 19 -12.30 26.93 -8.28
C LYS A 19 -11.02 27.18 -9.05
N ALA A 20 -9.87 26.81 -8.48
CA ALA A 20 -8.58 26.98 -9.14
C ALA A 20 -8.42 26.06 -10.35
N TRP A 21 -8.95 24.84 -10.31
CA TRP A 21 -9.01 23.97 -11.49
C TRP A 21 -9.81 24.62 -12.63
N SER A 22 -10.99 25.15 -12.33
CA SER A 22 -11.84 25.79 -13.34
C SER A 22 -11.26 27.10 -13.89
N ALA A 23 -10.55 27.88 -13.07
CA ALA A 23 -10.03 29.20 -13.46
C ALA A 23 -8.62 29.14 -14.08
N GLU A 24 -7.76 28.27 -13.58
CA GLU A 24 -6.30 28.29 -13.82
C GLU A 24 -5.75 26.91 -14.25
N GLY A 25 -6.62 25.91 -14.39
CA GLY A 25 -6.25 24.56 -14.81
C GLY A 25 -5.32 23.84 -13.83
N MET A 26 -4.46 22.97 -14.37
CA MET A 26 -3.61 22.07 -13.60
C MET A 26 -2.67 22.82 -12.63
N GLN A 27 -2.10 23.94 -13.07
CA GLN A 27 -1.15 24.69 -12.26
C GLN A 27 -1.83 25.36 -11.06
N GLY A 28 -3.02 25.94 -11.25
CA GLY A 28 -3.81 26.48 -10.13
C GLY A 28 -4.22 25.39 -9.15
N LEU A 29 -4.69 24.25 -9.66
CA LEU A 29 -5.06 23.12 -8.83
C LEU A 29 -3.88 22.60 -7.98
N LEU A 30 -2.70 22.41 -8.58
CA LEU A 30 -1.51 21.94 -7.88
C LEU A 30 -1.08 22.90 -6.77
N ARG A 31 -1.16 24.21 -7.00
CA ARG A 31 -0.88 25.23 -5.97
C ARG A 31 -1.86 25.14 -4.81
N GLU A 32 -3.16 25.07 -5.09
CA GLU A 32 -4.18 25.01 -4.04
C GLU A 32 -4.12 23.72 -3.24
N VAL A 33 -3.88 22.58 -3.90
CA VAL A 33 -3.66 21.30 -3.22
C VAL A 33 -2.44 21.36 -2.32
N GLN A 34 -1.33 21.93 -2.79
CA GLN A 34 -0.12 22.09 -1.99
C GLN A 34 -0.41 22.90 -0.72
N VAL A 35 -0.91 24.14 -0.87
CA VAL A 35 -1.13 25.06 0.24
C VAL A 35 -2.19 24.55 1.22
N ARG A 36 -3.27 23.94 0.71
CA ARG A 36 -4.45 23.62 1.55
C ARG A 36 -4.50 22.20 2.05
N LEU A 37 -3.82 21.26 1.41
CA LEU A 37 -3.88 19.84 1.76
C LEU A 37 -2.52 19.26 2.16
N LEU A 38 -1.41 19.76 1.61
CA LEU A 38 -0.09 19.15 1.77
C LEU A 38 0.85 19.91 2.70
N GLU A 39 0.72 21.24 2.80
CA GLU A 39 1.44 22.10 3.76
C GLU A 39 0.76 22.21 5.12
N VAL A 40 -0.40 21.56 5.27
CA VAL A 40 -1.15 21.49 6.52
C VAL A 40 -1.26 20.04 6.97
N ARG A 41 -1.44 19.84 8.28
CA ARG A 41 -1.59 18.49 8.82
C ARG A 41 -2.98 17.96 8.54
N VAL A 42 -3.09 16.94 7.70
CA VAL A 42 -4.34 16.24 7.40
C VAL A 42 -4.19 14.76 7.75
N LYS A 43 -5.16 14.19 8.45
CA LYS A 43 -5.15 12.73 8.73
C LYS A 43 -5.32 11.96 7.42
N PHE A 44 -4.63 10.83 7.27
CA PHE A 44 -4.68 10.03 6.03
C PHE A 44 -6.11 9.67 5.57
N PRO A 45 -7.06 9.25 6.44
CA PRO A 45 -8.43 8.99 5.99
C PRO A 45 -9.12 10.21 5.34
N LEU A 46 -8.80 11.42 5.80
CA LEU A 46 -9.29 12.67 5.20
C LEU A 46 -8.56 12.98 3.88
N LEU A 47 -7.26 12.73 3.79
CA LEU A 47 -6.54 12.85 2.51
C LEU A 47 -7.04 11.85 1.47
N GLU A 48 -7.35 10.61 1.86
CA GLU A 48 -7.93 9.62 0.96
C GLU A 48 -9.32 10.06 0.48
N PHE A 49 -10.13 10.66 1.36
CA PHE A 49 -11.38 11.27 0.96
C PHE A 49 -11.16 12.38 -0.07
N ALA A 50 -10.21 13.28 0.18
CA ALA A 50 -9.86 14.35 -0.76
C ALA A 50 -9.34 13.82 -2.10
N ALA A 51 -8.51 12.78 -2.08
CA ALA A 51 -7.98 12.16 -3.29
C ALA A 51 -9.08 11.55 -4.16
N ARG A 52 -10.07 10.86 -3.56
CA ARG A 52 -11.24 10.34 -4.30
C ARG A 52 -12.10 11.48 -4.85
N HIS A 53 -12.19 12.59 -4.12
CA HIS A 53 -12.88 13.78 -4.60
C HIS A 53 -12.18 14.38 -5.82
N LEU A 54 -10.86 14.56 -5.75
CA LEU A 54 -10.03 15.03 -6.87
C LEU A 54 -10.07 14.08 -8.07
N ALA A 55 -10.08 12.77 -7.84
CA ALA A 55 -10.21 11.78 -8.91
C ALA A 55 -11.54 11.87 -9.69
N ARG A 56 -12.61 12.34 -9.05
CA ARG A 56 -13.91 12.61 -9.70
C ARG A 56 -13.97 13.98 -10.37
N LEU A 57 -13.28 14.97 -9.81
CA LEU A 57 -13.17 16.30 -10.40
C LEU A 57 -12.38 16.27 -11.71
N LEU A 58 -11.28 15.53 -11.73
CA LEU A 58 -10.35 15.50 -12.85
C LEU A 58 -10.78 14.51 -13.94
N PRO A 59 -10.70 14.89 -15.22
CA PRO A 59 -10.73 13.95 -16.34
C PRO A 59 -9.67 12.86 -16.19
N ALA A 60 -9.93 11.67 -16.72
CA ALA A 60 -9.05 10.51 -16.51
C ALA A 60 -7.63 10.74 -17.06
N GLU A 61 -7.52 11.45 -18.18
CA GLU A 61 -6.29 11.88 -18.84
C GLU A 61 -5.44 12.80 -17.96
N GLU A 62 -6.06 13.57 -17.06
CA GLU A 62 -5.37 14.51 -16.16
C GLU A 62 -4.86 13.84 -14.87
N HIS A 63 -5.28 12.61 -14.57
CA HIS A 63 -4.87 11.93 -13.34
C HIS A 63 -3.36 11.73 -13.25
N LEU A 64 -2.71 11.30 -14.34
CA LEU A 64 -1.26 11.06 -14.34
C LEU A 64 -0.45 12.36 -14.33
N PRO A 65 -0.75 13.37 -15.17
CA PRO A 65 -0.16 14.71 -15.04
C PRO A 65 -0.28 15.28 -13.62
N PHE A 66 -1.46 15.16 -13.00
CA PHE A 66 -1.67 15.59 -11.62
C PHE A 66 -0.77 14.82 -10.64
N CYS A 67 -0.72 13.48 -10.73
CA CYS A 67 0.15 12.67 -9.88
C CYS A 67 1.64 13.05 -10.01
N LYS A 68 2.12 13.34 -11.23
CA LYS A 68 3.49 13.82 -11.48
C LYS A 68 3.74 15.17 -10.82
N GLY A 69 2.80 16.11 -10.94
CA GLY A 69 2.87 17.41 -10.28
C GLY A 69 2.94 17.30 -8.74
N ILE A 70 2.12 16.42 -8.16
CA ILE A 70 2.14 16.13 -6.72
C ILE A 70 3.45 15.45 -6.29
N ALA A 71 3.94 14.48 -7.07
CA ALA A 71 5.19 13.78 -6.76
C ALA A 71 6.39 14.74 -6.73
N ALA A 72 6.43 15.73 -7.63
CA ALA A 72 7.49 16.73 -7.68
C ALA A 72 7.58 17.61 -6.42
N GLN A 73 6.50 17.68 -5.63
CA GLN A 73 6.48 18.43 -4.37
C GLN A 73 7.10 17.65 -3.19
N GLY A 74 7.31 16.34 -3.33
CA GLY A 74 8.04 15.52 -2.34
C GLY A 74 7.36 15.39 -0.98
N THR A 75 6.06 15.66 -0.87
CA THR A 75 5.35 15.64 0.43
C THR A 75 4.85 14.23 0.78
N GLU A 76 4.86 13.88 2.07
CA GLU A 76 4.35 12.58 2.54
C GLU A 76 2.86 12.40 2.18
N GLY A 77 2.05 13.44 2.40
CA GLY A 77 0.63 13.46 2.04
C GLY A 77 0.38 13.33 0.54
N GLY A 78 1.30 13.82 -0.30
CA GLY A 78 1.21 13.67 -1.75
C GLY A 78 1.19 12.21 -2.20
N ASN A 79 1.96 11.34 -1.53
CA ASN A 79 1.96 9.90 -1.81
C ASN A 79 0.60 9.24 -1.52
N VAL A 80 -0.16 9.77 -0.55
CA VAL A 80 -1.54 9.31 -0.28
C VAL A 80 -2.45 9.67 -1.45
N LEU A 81 -2.34 10.90 -1.98
CA LEU A 81 -3.12 11.35 -3.13
C LEU A 81 -2.78 10.49 -4.37
N ILE A 82 -1.50 10.32 -4.68
CA ILE A 82 -1.02 9.50 -5.79
C ILE A 82 -1.55 8.06 -5.66
N GLY A 83 -1.38 7.43 -4.49
CA GLY A 83 -1.82 6.07 -4.25
C GLY A 83 -3.32 5.88 -4.49
N ILE A 84 -4.15 6.81 -4.03
CA ILE A 84 -5.60 6.73 -4.25
C ILE A 84 -5.98 7.02 -5.71
N LEU A 85 -5.41 8.03 -6.37
CA LEU A 85 -5.73 8.27 -7.80
C LEU A 85 -5.39 7.05 -8.67
N LEU A 86 -4.24 6.42 -8.43
CA LEU A 86 -3.87 5.18 -9.13
C LEU A 86 -4.81 4.02 -8.78
N GLN A 87 -5.24 3.92 -7.52
CA GLN A 87 -6.22 2.94 -7.06
C GLN A 87 -7.57 3.11 -7.77
N GLU A 88 -8.09 4.34 -7.90
CA GLU A 88 -9.34 4.62 -8.62
C GLU A 88 -9.20 4.29 -10.12
N GLY A 89 -7.99 4.36 -10.67
CA GLY A 89 -7.68 3.93 -12.04
C GLY A 89 -7.66 2.42 -12.28
N LEU A 90 -7.66 1.58 -11.24
CA LEU A 90 -7.46 0.12 -11.38
C LEU A 90 -8.51 -0.56 -12.27
N GLU A 91 -9.75 -0.10 -12.26
CA GLU A 91 -10.84 -0.70 -13.05
C GLU A 91 -10.63 -0.49 -14.56
N LYS A 92 -10.20 0.71 -14.96
CA LYS A 92 -10.08 1.09 -16.38
C LYS A 92 -8.66 0.95 -16.94
N ARG A 93 -7.64 1.08 -16.09
CA ARG A 93 -6.23 1.16 -16.47
C ARG A 93 -5.37 0.29 -15.57
N TYR A 94 -5.82 -0.92 -15.29
CA TYR A 94 -5.19 -1.85 -14.34
C TYR A 94 -3.66 -1.91 -14.44
N THR A 95 -3.12 -2.33 -15.59
CA THR A 95 -1.67 -2.47 -15.81
C THR A 95 -0.95 -1.13 -15.67
N GLY A 96 -1.53 -0.06 -16.23
CA GLY A 96 -0.98 1.28 -16.13
C GLY A 96 -0.88 1.77 -14.69
N SER A 97 -1.91 1.53 -13.86
CA SER A 97 -1.91 1.88 -12.44
C SER A 97 -0.82 1.15 -11.66
N LEU A 98 -0.65 -0.16 -11.90
CA LEU A 98 0.40 -0.95 -11.22
C LEU A 98 1.81 -0.48 -11.62
N GLN A 99 2.04 -0.25 -12.91
CA GLN A 99 3.34 0.21 -13.42
C GLN A 99 3.66 1.63 -12.95
N GLN A 100 2.71 2.56 -12.99
CA GLN A 100 2.93 3.91 -12.49
C GLN A 100 3.17 3.94 -10.98
N ALA A 101 2.52 3.06 -10.21
CA ALA A 101 2.86 2.90 -8.80
C ALA A 101 4.33 2.48 -8.61
N ALA A 102 4.84 1.53 -9.40
CA ALA A 102 6.25 1.16 -9.36
C ALA A 102 7.18 2.35 -9.69
N VAL A 103 6.83 3.16 -10.69
CA VAL A 103 7.57 4.38 -11.07
C VAL A 103 7.63 5.37 -9.91
N PHE A 104 6.49 5.73 -9.31
CA PHE A 104 6.47 6.69 -8.20
C PHE A 104 7.17 6.15 -6.95
N ILE A 105 7.08 4.85 -6.68
CA ILE A 105 7.80 4.21 -5.58
C ILE A 105 9.31 4.27 -5.79
N ALA A 106 9.78 3.95 -7.00
CA ALA A 106 11.20 4.03 -7.32
C ALA A 106 11.73 5.48 -7.25
N GLN A 107 10.96 6.45 -7.75
CA GLN A 107 11.31 7.87 -7.74
C GLN A 107 11.32 8.47 -6.33
N GLY A 108 10.34 8.15 -5.50
CA GLY A 108 10.23 8.72 -4.16
C GLY A 108 11.34 8.28 -3.20
N ASN A 109 12.05 7.20 -3.54
CA ASN A 109 13.28 6.72 -2.89
C ASN A 109 13.26 6.70 -1.34
N ALA A 110 12.09 6.44 -0.74
CA ALA A 110 11.92 6.41 0.71
C ALA A 110 10.96 5.31 1.14
N TRP A 111 11.22 4.73 2.33
CA TRP A 111 10.45 3.60 2.85
C TRP A 111 8.96 3.93 3.09
N TYR A 112 8.64 5.16 3.50
CA TYR A 112 7.25 5.55 3.72
C TYR A 112 6.50 5.73 2.39
N VAL A 113 7.18 6.15 1.31
CA VAL A 113 6.58 6.25 -0.02
C VAL A 113 6.16 4.88 -0.53
N CYS A 114 7.07 3.91 -0.44
CA CYS A 114 6.82 2.55 -0.92
C CYS A 114 5.70 1.88 -0.11
N ASP A 115 5.66 2.08 1.21
CA ASP A 115 4.61 1.52 2.05
C ASP A 115 3.25 2.21 1.77
N ILE A 116 3.20 3.54 1.68
CA ILE A 116 1.96 4.30 1.41
C ILE A 116 1.33 3.93 0.06
N ILE A 117 2.12 3.92 -1.01
CA ILE A 117 1.62 3.65 -2.37
C ILE A 117 1.35 2.15 -2.54
N GLY A 118 2.23 1.29 -2.03
CA GLY A 118 2.09 -0.17 -2.13
C GLY A 118 0.81 -0.70 -1.51
N GLU A 119 0.44 -0.22 -0.31
CA GLU A 119 -0.82 -0.61 0.34
C GLU A 119 -2.04 -0.19 -0.49
N ARG A 120 -2.07 1.05 -0.98
CA ARG A 120 -3.23 1.66 -1.65
C ARG A 120 -3.43 1.13 -3.07
N VAL A 121 -2.36 0.86 -3.80
CA VAL A 121 -2.47 0.40 -5.18
C VAL A 121 -2.42 -1.13 -5.22
N TRP A 122 -1.31 -1.73 -4.84
CA TRP A 122 -1.11 -3.17 -5.00
C TRP A 122 -1.87 -4.00 -3.97
N GLY A 123 -1.98 -3.51 -2.73
CA GLY A 123 -2.80 -4.18 -1.71
C GLY A 123 -4.28 -4.22 -2.10
N VAL A 124 -4.82 -3.12 -2.61
CA VAL A 124 -6.21 -3.06 -3.09
C VAL A 124 -6.38 -3.85 -4.39
N ALA A 125 -5.43 -3.79 -5.31
CA ALA A 125 -5.46 -4.60 -6.53
C ALA A 125 -5.50 -6.11 -6.19
N LEU A 126 -4.68 -6.55 -5.24
CA LEU A 126 -4.61 -7.94 -4.82
C LEU A 126 -5.91 -8.42 -4.19
N LEU A 127 -6.62 -7.56 -3.45
CA LEU A 127 -7.94 -7.87 -2.90
C LEU A 127 -9.03 -7.95 -3.98
N ARG A 128 -9.02 -7.05 -4.96
CA ARG A 128 -10.10 -6.92 -5.95
C ARG A 128 -9.91 -7.80 -7.18
N TYR A 129 -8.66 -8.03 -7.58
CA TYR A 129 -8.28 -8.69 -8.82
C TYR A 129 -7.11 -9.66 -8.58
N PRO A 130 -7.23 -10.65 -7.67
CA PRO A 130 -6.12 -11.50 -7.27
C PRO A 130 -5.49 -12.25 -8.45
N GLU A 131 -6.30 -12.80 -9.36
CA GLU A 131 -5.84 -13.53 -10.54
C GLU A 131 -4.92 -12.70 -11.44
N LYS A 132 -5.22 -11.41 -11.60
CA LYS A 132 -4.40 -10.47 -12.39
C LYS A 132 -3.21 -9.93 -11.60
N THR A 133 -3.37 -9.78 -10.29
CA THR A 133 -2.37 -9.13 -9.43
C THR A 133 -1.23 -10.05 -9.08
N LEU A 134 -1.50 -11.33 -8.83
CA LEU A 134 -0.47 -12.29 -8.42
C LEU A 134 0.67 -12.42 -9.45
N PRO A 135 0.41 -12.59 -10.77
CA PRO A 135 1.47 -12.57 -11.78
C PRO A 135 2.24 -11.24 -11.81
N ALA A 136 1.53 -10.11 -11.71
CA ALA A 136 2.17 -8.80 -11.71
C ALA A 136 3.10 -8.59 -10.51
N LEU A 137 2.73 -9.05 -9.31
CA LEU A 137 3.60 -9.00 -8.13
C LEU A 137 4.84 -9.89 -8.30
N GLN A 138 4.70 -11.04 -8.98
CA GLN A 138 5.83 -11.92 -9.30
C GLN A 138 6.82 -11.22 -10.25
N GLU A 139 6.34 -10.48 -11.25
CA GLU A 139 7.19 -9.68 -12.12
C GLU A 139 7.85 -8.53 -11.36
N LEU A 140 7.08 -7.77 -10.59
CA LEU A 140 7.58 -6.65 -9.78
C LEU A 140 8.61 -7.08 -8.72
N SER A 141 8.58 -8.34 -8.29
CA SER A 141 9.58 -8.89 -7.35
C SER A 141 11.01 -8.92 -7.90
N ARG A 142 11.15 -8.83 -9.23
CA ARG A 142 12.43 -8.78 -9.94
C ARG A 142 12.83 -7.37 -10.35
N HIS A 143 12.07 -6.35 -9.94
CA HIS A 143 12.34 -4.97 -10.29
C HIS A 143 13.68 -4.51 -9.70
N PRO A 144 14.49 -3.71 -10.42
CA PRO A 144 15.82 -3.30 -9.97
C PRO A 144 15.81 -2.42 -8.71
N SER A 145 14.75 -1.65 -8.48
CA SER A 145 14.58 -0.86 -7.26
C SER A 145 14.15 -1.74 -6.08
N GLU A 146 14.92 -1.74 -4.99
CA GLU A 146 14.60 -2.52 -3.80
C GLU A 146 13.41 -1.97 -3.03
N LEU A 147 13.05 -0.70 -3.24
CA LEU A 147 11.85 -0.09 -2.67
C LEU A 147 10.57 -0.61 -3.36
N VAL A 148 10.64 -0.90 -4.66
CA VAL A 148 9.55 -1.57 -5.39
C VAL A 148 9.40 -3.01 -4.90
N ALA A 149 10.51 -3.72 -4.68
CA ALA A 149 10.46 -5.06 -4.08
C ALA A 149 9.95 -5.03 -2.63
N ARG A 150 10.34 -4.03 -1.84
CA ARG A 150 9.83 -3.80 -0.47
C ARG A 150 8.33 -3.57 -0.45
N SER A 151 7.79 -2.73 -1.34
CA SER A 151 6.37 -2.37 -1.34
C SER A 151 5.44 -3.53 -1.66
N LEU A 152 5.94 -4.62 -2.26
CA LEU A 152 5.18 -5.88 -2.35
C LEU A 152 4.77 -6.36 -0.97
N GLY A 153 5.68 -6.25 0.00
CA GLY A 153 5.42 -6.58 1.39
C GLY A 153 4.32 -5.72 2.01
N ALA A 154 4.31 -4.41 1.74
CA ALA A 154 3.27 -3.50 2.22
C ALA A 154 1.90 -3.83 1.58
N GLY A 155 1.86 -4.03 0.27
CA GLY A 155 0.63 -4.44 -0.44
C GLY A 155 0.07 -5.77 0.05
N ILE A 156 0.92 -6.80 0.19
CA ILE A 156 0.52 -8.11 0.71
C ILE A 156 0.07 -8.00 2.17
N HIS A 157 0.82 -7.26 3.02
CA HIS A 157 0.42 -7.00 4.40
C HIS A 157 -1.01 -6.44 4.48
N TYR A 158 -1.28 -5.42 3.67
CA TYR A 158 -2.59 -4.78 3.61
C TYR A 158 -3.67 -5.77 3.19
N ALA A 159 -3.48 -6.48 2.07
CA ALA A 159 -4.46 -7.42 1.53
C ALA A 159 -4.79 -8.55 2.51
N VAL A 160 -3.77 -9.20 3.09
CA VAL A 160 -3.96 -10.27 4.07
C VAL A 160 -4.74 -9.76 5.29
N LYS A 161 -4.34 -8.61 5.84
CA LYS A 161 -5.02 -8.00 6.99
C LYS A 161 -6.49 -7.63 6.69
N LYS A 162 -6.83 -7.40 5.42
CA LYS A 162 -8.17 -7.04 4.93
C LYS A 162 -9.00 -8.23 4.45
N GLY A 163 -8.52 -9.46 4.65
CA GLY A 163 -9.29 -10.67 4.36
C GLY A 163 -9.06 -11.24 2.96
N LEU A 164 -7.84 -11.12 2.41
CA LEU A 164 -7.46 -11.89 1.22
C LEU A 164 -7.72 -13.39 1.49
N PRO A 165 -8.39 -14.13 0.59
CA PRO A 165 -8.73 -15.52 0.86
C PRO A 165 -7.50 -16.43 0.91
N ALA A 166 -7.61 -17.54 1.65
CA ALA A 166 -6.48 -18.41 1.99
C ALA A 166 -5.77 -18.99 0.74
N THR A 167 -6.50 -19.22 -0.35
CA THR A 167 -5.96 -19.67 -1.64
C THR A 167 -4.95 -18.68 -2.22
N GLU A 168 -5.27 -17.39 -2.21
CA GLU A 168 -4.39 -16.33 -2.68
C GLU A 168 -3.29 -16.05 -1.66
N VAL A 169 -3.59 -16.11 -0.35
CA VAL A 169 -2.58 -15.97 0.71
C VAL A 169 -1.48 -17.03 0.58
N ARG A 170 -1.84 -18.27 0.23
CA ARG A 170 -0.87 -19.34 -0.02
C ARG A 170 0.05 -18.99 -1.19
N THR A 171 -0.49 -18.42 -2.26
CA THR A 171 0.28 -18.02 -3.44
C THR A 171 1.24 -16.87 -3.13
N VAL A 172 0.77 -15.81 -2.44
CA VAL A 172 1.68 -14.72 -2.03
C VAL A 172 2.71 -15.18 -1.01
N PHE A 173 2.37 -16.13 -0.13
CA PHE A 173 3.35 -16.66 0.83
C PHE A 173 4.48 -17.42 0.13
N LYS A 174 4.16 -18.16 -0.94
CA LYS A 174 5.17 -18.78 -1.82
C LYS A 174 6.06 -17.73 -2.47
N LEU A 175 5.51 -16.61 -2.93
CA LEU A 175 6.29 -15.47 -3.41
C LEU A 175 7.22 -14.90 -2.32
N LEU A 176 6.71 -14.68 -1.10
CA LEU A 176 7.52 -14.19 0.03
C LEU A 176 8.66 -15.16 0.38
N LEU A 177 8.41 -16.47 0.36
CA LEU A 177 9.43 -17.49 0.53
C LEU A 177 10.50 -17.39 -0.56
N SER A 178 10.13 -17.16 -1.82
CA SER A 178 11.12 -17.01 -2.89
C SER A 178 12.06 -15.81 -2.67
N LEU A 179 11.61 -14.78 -1.95
CA LEU A 179 12.38 -13.56 -1.64
C LEU A 179 13.18 -13.65 -0.32
N ARG A 180 13.04 -14.73 0.46
CA ARG A 180 13.63 -14.87 1.81
C ARG A 180 15.16 -14.77 1.85
N GLY A 181 15.83 -15.07 0.74
CA GLY A 181 17.29 -14.99 0.60
C GLY A 181 17.84 -13.59 0.35
N SER A 182 16.99 -12.56 0.25
CA SER A 182 17.44 -11.19 -0.02
C SER A 182 18.40 -10.68 1.06
N LYS A 183 19.51 -10.09 0.62
CA LYS A 183 20.48 -9.40 1.49
C LYS A 183 20.10 -7.94 1.76
N ASN A 184 19.23 -7.36 0.93
CA ASN A 184 18.82 -5.95 1.06
C ASN A 184 17.85 -5.77 2.24
N GLN A 185 18.19 -4.83 3.13
CA GLN A 185 17.44 -4.61 4.36
C GLN A 185 16.01 -4.07 4.13
N GLN A 186 15.79 -3.26 3.08
CA GLN A 186 14.46 -2.75 2.73
C GLN A 186 13.54 -3.90 2.31
N VAL A 187 14.03 -4.79 1.45
CA VAL A 187 13.29 -5.97 1.01
C VAL A 187 12.97 -6.87 2.20
N LYS A 188 13.96 -7.18 3.05
CA LYS A 188 13.76 -8.02 4.26
C LYS A 188 12.67 -7.46 5.18
N GLN A 189 12.63 -6.15 5.37
CA GLN A 189 11.62 -5.51 6.21
C GLN A 189 10.22 -5.63 5.59
N GLY A 190 10.06 -5.33 4.31
CA GLY A 190 8.79 -5.45 3.59
C GLY A 190 8.27 -6.89 3.61
N ILE A 191 9.06 -7.85 3.11
CA ILE A 191 8.63 -9.26 3.04
C ILE A 191 8.45 -9.86 4.43
N GLY A 192 9.29 -9.48 5.40
CA GLY A 192 9.14 -9.93 6.78
C GLY A 192 7.89 -9.40 7.46
N TRP A 193 7.43 -8.20 7.10
CA TRP A 193 6.16 -7.66 7.59
C TRP A 193 4.97 -8.44 7.03
N ALA A 194 4.95 -8.69 5.72
CA ALA A 194 3.94 -9.52 5.07
C ALA A 194 3.90 -10.95 5.63
N ALA A 195 5.06 -11.60 5.75
CA ALA A 195 5.17 -12.98 6.24
C ALA A 195 4.66 -13.12 7.68
N LYS A 196 5.01 -12.18 8.56
CA LYS A 196 4.47 -12.08 9.92
C LYS A 196 2.94 -11.94 9.91
N THR A 197 2.40 -11.20 8.96
CA THR A 197 0.95 -11.00 8.83
C THR A 197 0.25 -12.25 8.31
N CYS A 198 0.81 -12.95 7.32
CA CYS A 198 0.31 -14.26 6.91
C CYS A 198 0.30 -15.23 8.11
N ALA A 199 1.38 -15.30 8.88
CA ALA A 199 1.44 -16.16 10.07
C ALA A 199 0.41 -15.79 11.15
N ARG A 200 0.09 -14.50 11.30
CA ARG A 200 -0.93 -14.05 12.26
C ARG A 200 -2.35 -14.42 11.84
N PHE A 201 -2.69 -14.27 10.56
CA PHE A 201 -4.08 -14.42 10.10
C PHE A 201 -4.37 -15.80 9.49
N HIS A 202 -3.32 -16.52 9.06
CA HIS A 202 -3.40 -17.81 8.37
C HIS A 202 -2.33 -18.79 8.89
N PRO A 203 -2.37 -19.19 10.18
CA PRO A 203 -1.41 -20.13 10.76
C PRO A 203 -1.40 -21.50 10.06
N GLU A 204 -2.50 -21.90 9.43
CA GLU A 204 -2.63 -23.12 8.62
C GLU A 204 -1.69 -23.10 7.40
N ILE A 205 -1.49 -21.94 6.78
CA ILE A 205 -0.56 -21.77 5.66
C ILE A 205 0.89 -21.95 6.14
N ILE A 206 1.21 -21.50 7.35
CA ILE A 206 2.53 -21.71 7.94
C ILE A 206 2.78 -23.20 8.18
N THR A 207 1.77 -23.93 8.65
CA THR A 207 1.86 -25.39 8.81
C THR A 207 2.07 -26.08 7.47
N HIS A 208 1.38 -25.63 6.42
CA HIS A 208 1.55 -26.17 5.07
C HIS A 208 3.00 -26.04 4.55
N PHE A 209 3.66 -24.91 4.79
CA PHE A 209 5.04 -24.65 4.35
C PHE A 209 6.11 -24.98 5.41
N ARG A 210 5.80 -25.83 6.39
CA ARG A 210 6.71 -26.11 7.51
C ARG A 210 8.06 -26.63 7.04
N LYS A 211 8.08 -27.56 6.08
CA LYS A 211 9.31 -28.15 5.54
C LYS A 211 10.22 -27.08 4.93
N GLU A 212 9.67 -26.16 4.14
CA GLU A 212 10.41 -25.07 3.52
C GLU A 212 10.90 -24.05 4.56
N LEU A 213 10.15 -23.84 5.64
CA LEU A 213 10.53 -22.93 6.72
C LEU A 213 11.65 -23.48 7.61
N GLU A 214 11.70 -24.81 7.79
CA GLU A 214 12.72 -25.51 8.58
C GLU A 214 13.99 -25.81 7.78
N ALA A 215 13.92 -25.74 6.45
CA ALA A 215 15.06 -25.93 5.58
C ALA A 215 16.22 -24.96 5.89
N ALA A 216 17.46 -25.43 5.75
CA ALA A 216 18.66 -24.68 6.10
C ALA A 216 18.79 -23.35 5.33
N GLU A 217 18.25 -23.29 4.12
CA GLU A 217 18.24 -22.12 3.24
C GLU A 217 17.30 -21.01 3.75
N THR A 218 16.39 -21.31 4.68
CA THR A 218 15.48 -20.32 5.25
C THR A 218 16.16 -19.57 6.41
N PRO A 219 16.44 -18.26 6.24
CA PRO A 219 17.20 -17.52 7.24
C PRO A 219 16.46 -17.37 8.57
N ALA A 220 17.22 -17.34 9.67
CA ALA A 220 16.68 -17.18 11.02
C ALA A 220 15.81 -15.92 11.19
N TRP A 221 16.16 -14.83 10.51
CA TRP A 221 15.37 -13.59 10.57
C TRP A 221 13.95 -13.76 10.00
N PHE A 222 13.80 -14.57 8.94
CA PHE A 222 12.50 -14.83 8.32
C PHE A 222 11.65 -15.73 9.22
N ARG A 223 12.25 -16.82 9.74
CA ARG A 223 11.64 -17.68 10.77
C ARG A 223 11.17 -16.89 11.99
N LYS A 224 11.98 -15.94 12.47
CA LYS A 224 11.60 -15.10 13.61
C LYS A 224 10.35 -14.26 13.32
N LYS A 225 10.17 -13.74 12.09
CA LYS A 225 8.95 -13.01 11.70
C LYS A 225 7.72 -13.91 11.69
N ILE A 226 7.85 -15.14 11.20
CA ILE A 226 6.79 -16.15 11.27
C ILE A 226 6.40 -16.44 12.71
N GLN A 227 7.37 -16.71 13.58
CA GLN A 227 7.15 -16.96 15.01
C GLN A 227 6.36 -15.83 15.67
N ILE A 228 6.78 -14.57 15.47
CA ILE A 228 6.06 -13.39 16.01
C ILE A 228 4.62 -13.33 15.49
N GLY A 229 4.38 -13.73 14.24
CA GLY A 229 3.04 -13.80 13.67
C GLY A 229 2.17 -14.84 14.36
N LEU A 230 2.68 -16.06 14.54
CA LEU A 230 1.99 -17.15 15.24
C LEU A 230 1.69 -16.79 16.70
N GLU A 231 2.65 -16.21 17.43
CA GLU A 231 2.45 -15.76 18.82
C GLU A 231 1.29 -14.74 18.91
N ARG A 232 1.20 -13.81 17.94
CA ARG A 232 0.11 -12.83 17.86
C ARG A 232 -1.24 -13.47 17.49
N ASN A 233 -1.24 -14.57 16.74
CA ASN A 233 -2.45 -15.34 16.49
C ASN A 233 -2.94 -15.98 17.79
N SER A 234 -2.07 -16.71 18.49
CA SER A 234 -2.39 -17.40 19.74
C SER A 234 -2.88 -16.46 20.84
N TYR A 235 -2.29 -15.26 20.94
CA TYR A 235 -2.77 -14.25 21.89
C TYR A 235 -4.20 -13.77 21.55
N ALA A 236 -4.47 -13.47 20.28
CA ALA A 236 -5.78 -12.98 19.84
C ALA A 236 -6.88 -14.05 19.91
N THR A 237 -6.56 -15.34 19.77
CA THR A 237 -7.55 -16.43 19.92
C THR A 237 -7.89 -16.67 21.39
N ARG A 238 -6.92 -16.56 22.30
CA ARG A 238 -7.15 -16.65 23.75
C ARG A 238 -8.06 -15.55 24.27
N GLU A 239 -7.83 -14.29 23.88
CA GLU A 239 -8.70 -13.17 24.28
C GLU A 239 -10.16 -13.39 23.86
N LYS A 240 -10.39 -13.90 22.64
CA LYS A 240 -11.76 -14.20 22.17
C LYS A 240 -12.42 -15.31 22.99
N SER A 241 -11.70 -16.39 23.28
CA SER A 241 -12.24 -17.48 24.10
C SER A 241 -12.58 -17.07 25.53
N THR A 242 -11.96 -16.02 26.07
CA THR A 242 -12.26 -15.50 27.42
C THR A 242 -13.51 -14.61 27.42
N ILE A 243 -13.74 -13.85 26.35
CA ILE A 243 -14.92 -12.98 26.19
C ILE A 243 -16.19 -13.80 25.92
N ASP A 244 -16.09 -14.92 25.20
CA ASP A 244 -17.24 -15.79 24.89
C ASP A 244 -17.66 -16.69 26.08
N THR A 245 -16.94 -16.63 27.21
CA THR A 245 -17.23 -17.38 28.44
C THR A 245 -17.77 -16.54 29.60
N GLU A 246 -18.01 -15.24 29.38
CA GLU A 246 -18.70 -14.32 30.31
C GLU A 246 -20.10 -13.97 29.80
#